data_AF-A0A4P5QTB9-F1
#
_entry.id   AF-A0A4P5QTB9-F1
#
_cell.length_a   1.000
_cell.length_b   1.000
_cell.length_c   1.000
_cell.angle_alpha   90.00
_cell.angle_beta   90.00
_cell.angle_gamma   90.00
#
_symmetry.space_group_name_H-M   'P 1'
#
loop_
_entity.id
_entity.type
_entity.pdbx_description
1 polymer ?
#
loop_
_entity_poly.entity_id
_entity_poly.type
_entity_poly.pdbx_seq_one_letter_code
_entity_poly.pdbx_strand_id
1 'polypeptide(L)'
;MKPAQRRSAKVPGDAFWRLLGDYEDISGNETAALREQDFGTLAAIHALKAEIFAAMEASSRQPGIDRQEASLRDRLEKIAAGERSNHDFITRLLAANAAERKALNAARTRMRALQHSYVSQEPTRVGSLLALG
;
A
#
# COMPACT_ATOMS: atom_id res chain seq x y z
N MET A 1 -6.38 0.73 -56.12
CA MET A 1 -6.05 -0.59 -55.52
C MET A 1 -5.75 -0.37 -54.05
N LYS A 2 -6.55 -0.95 -53.13
CA LYS A 2 -6.29 -0.90 -51.68
C LYS A 2 -5.36 -2.07 -51.32
N PRO A 3 -4.25 -1.88 -50.58
CA PRO A 3 -3.53 -3.01 -50.02
C PRO A 3 -4.34 -3.58 -48.86
N ALA A 4 -4.58 -4.89 -48.92
CA ALA A 4 -5.24 -5.66 -47.88
C ALA A 4 -4.47 -5.54 -46.57
N GLN A 5 -5.11 -4.99 -45.53
CA GLN A 5 -4.67 -5.12 -44.15
C GLN A 5 -4.62 -6.62 -43.82
N ARG A 6 -3.42 -7.19 -43.84
CA ARG A 6 -3.15 -8.48 -43.19
C ARG A 6 -3.41 -8.27 -41.70
N ARG A 7 -4.61 -8.66 -41.24
CA ARG A 7 -4.86 -8.91 -39.83
C ARG A 7 -3.92 -10.03 -39.42
N SER A 8 -2.77 -9.68 -38.84
CA SER A 8 -1.87 -10.63 -38.20
C SER A 8 -2.70 -11.44 -37.22
N ALA A 9 -2.79 -12.75 -37.43
CA ALA A 9 -3.40 -13.65 -36.46
C ALA A 9 -2.73 -13.38 -35.11
N LYS A 10 -3.53 -12.97 -34.10
CA LYS A 10 -3.05 -12.76 -32.72
C LYS A 10 -2.37 -14.05 -32.28
N VAL A 11 -1.05 -14.02 -32.13
CA VAL A 11 -0.31 -15.17 -31.61
C VAL A 11 -0.72 -15.29 -30.13
N PRO A 12 -1.21 -16.46 -29.67
CA PRO A 12 -1.68 -16.66 -28.29
C PRO A 12 -0.69 -16.15 -27.22
N GLY A 13 0.62 -16.25 -27.46
CA GLY A 13 1.68 -15.77 -26.57
C GLY A 13 1.79 -14.23 -26.44
N ASP A 14 1.29 -13.44 -27.38
CA ASP A 14 1.40 -11.96 -27.33
C ASP A 14 0.56 -11.36 -26.18
N ALA A 15 -0.52 -12.05 -25.79
CA ALA A 15 -1.37 -11.63 -24.68
C ALA A 15 -0.63 -11.67 -23.34
N PHE A 16 0.15 -12.73 -23.09
CA PHE A 16 0.94 -12.88 -21.87
C PHE A 16 1.99 -11.78 -21.73
N TRP A 17 2.76 -11.51 -22.78
CA TRP A 17 3.82 -10.50 -22.73
C TRP A 17 3.30 -9.08 -22.54
N ARG A 18 2.13 -8.77 -23.10
CA ARG A 18 1.44 -7.50 -22.86
C ARG A 18 1.01 -7.39 -21.39
N LEU A 19 0.37 -8.43 -20.85
CA LEU A 19 -0.07 -8.44 -19.46
C LEU A 19 1.11 -8.35 -18.47
N LEU A 20 2.25 -8.97 -18.80
CA LEU A 20 3.47 -8.83 -18.00
C LEU A 20 3.99 -7.38 -18.03
N GLY A 21 3.93 -6.69 -19.18
CA GLY A 21 4.24 -5.26 -19.26
C GLY A 21 3.29 -4.41 -18.42
N ASP A 22 1.98 -4.66 -18.54
CA ASP A 22 0.96 -3.96 -17.75
C ASP A 22 1.23 -4.18 -16.23
N TYR A 23 1.61 -5.39 -15.82
CA TYR A 23 1.96 -5.72 -14.44
C TYR A 23 3.21 -4.96 -13.95
N GLU A 24 4.24 -4.84 -14.77
CA GLU A 24 5.47 -4.09 -14.45
C GLU A 24 5.17 -2.60 -14.22
N ASP A 25 4.39 -2.00 -15.10
CA ASP A 25 4.01 -0.59 -15.01
C ASP A 25 3.21 -0.33 -13.72
N ILE A 26 2.29 -1.22 -13.38
CA ILE A 26 1.47 -1.10 -12.17
C ILE A 26 2.30 -1.34 -10.89
N SER A 27 3.24 -2.28 -10.89
CA SER A 27 4.20 -2.43 -9.78
C SER A 27 5.06 -1.16 -9.59
N GLY A 28 5.43 -0.47 -10.68
CA GLY A 28 6.08 0.84 -10.61
C GLY A 28 5.20 1.92 -9.96
N ASN A 29 3.93 1.98 -10.34
CA ASN A 29 2.95 2.90 -9.76
C ASN A 29 2.68 2.61 -8.28
N GLU A 30 2.72 1.34 -7.86
CA GLU A 30 2.58 0.96 -6.44
C GLU A 30 3.69 1.57 -5.58
N THR A 31 4.94 1.48 -6.05
CA THR A 31 6.08 2.08 -5.34
C THR A 31 5.93 3.59 -5.21
N ALA A 32 5.41 4.27 -6.24
CA ALA A 32 5.13 5.70 -6.19
C ALA A 32 4.02 6.04 -5.17
N ALA A 33 2.89 5.35 -5.27
CA ALA A 33 1.75 5.55 -4.36
C ALA A 33 2.12 5.24 -2.89
N LEU A 34 2.97 4.25 -2.64
CA LEU A 34 3.50 3.96 -1.30
C LEU A 34 4.32 5.11 -0.73
N ARG A 35 5.20 5.71 -1.54
CA ARG A 35 6.03 6.85 -1.10
C ARG A 35 5.18 8.08 -0.80
N GLU A 36 4.11 8.28 -1.55
CA GLU A 36 3.15 9.37 -1.36
C GLU A 36 2.13 9.09 -0.26
N GLN A 37 2.12 7.87 0.30
CA GLN A 37 1.13 7.40 1.28
C GLN A 37 -0.32 7.51 0.78
N ASP A 38 -0.52 7.39 -0.54
CA ASP A 38 -1.86 7.37 -1.14
C ASP A 38 -2.46 5.96 -1.04
N PHE A 39 -3.04 5.67 0.11
CA PHE A 39 -3.68 4.39 0.38
C PHE A 39 -4.91 4.10 -0.50
N GLY A 40 -5.57 5.13 -1.04
CA GLY A 40 -6.70 4.97 -1.94
C GLY A 40 -6.24 4.39 -3.28
N THR A 41 -5.20 4.98 -3.85
CA THR A 41 -4.57 4.49 -5.09
C THR A 41 -3.94 3.11 -4.89
N LEU A 42 -3.34 2.83 -3.72
CA LEU A 42 -2.79 1.50 -3.43
C LEU A 42 -3.83 0.39 -3.47
N ALA A 43 -5.00 0.59 -2.88
CA ALA A 43 -6.07 -0.40 -2.91
C ALA A 43 -6.51 -0.73 -4.34
N ALA A 44 -6.66 0.29 -5.20
CA ALA A 44 -7.00 0.12 -6.61
C ALA A 44 -5.88 -0.63 -7.38
N ILE A 45 -4.62 -0.29 -7.11
CA ILE A 45 -3.45 -0.96 -7.69
C ILE A 45 -3.42 -2.45 -7.32
N HIS A 46 -3.63 -2.81 -6.06
CA HIS A 46 -3.65 -4.21 -5.64
C HIS A 46 -4.76 -5.02 -6.32
N ALA A 47 -5.97 -4.45 -6.45
CA ALA A 47 -7.06 -5.10 -7.16
C ALA A 47 -6.70 -5.35 -8.63
N LEU A 48 -6.14 -4.35 -9.30
CA LEU A 48 -5.75 -4.46 -10.71
C LEU A 48 -4.59 -5.47 -10.91
N LYS A 49 -3.62 -5.52 -10.00
CA LYS A 49 -2.54 -6.53 -10.02
C LYS A 49 -3.10 -7.94 -9.90
N ALA A 50 -4.09 -8.16 -9.03
CA ALA A 50 -4.72 -9.47 -8.88
C ALA A 50 -5.45 -9.91 -10.16
N GLU A 51 -6.17 -8.99 -10.82
CA GLU A 51 -6.84 -9.26 -12.09
C GLU A 51 -5.86 -9.60 -13.21
N ILE A 52 -4.79 -8.81 -13.37
CA ILE A 52 -3.76 -9.03 -14.38
C ILE A 52 -3.03 -10.34 -14.12
N PHE A 53 -2.71 -10.65 -12.85
CA PHE A 53 -2.07 -11.91 -12.50
C PHE A 53 -2.94 -13.12 -12.87
N ALA A 54 -4.23 -13.09 -12.56
CA ALA A 54 -5.16 -14.14 -12.96
C ALA A 54 -5.24 -14.29 -14.49
N ALA A 55 -5.24 -13.17 -15.22
CA ALA A 55 -5.24 -13.17 -16.68
C ALA A 55 -3.91 -13.71 -17.27
N MET A 56 -2.77 -13.40 -16.64
CA MET A 56 -1.46 -13.95 -17.00
C MET A 56 -1.42 -15.45 -16.78
N GLU A 57 -1.95 -15.95 -15.65
CA GLU A 57 -2.00 -17.37 -15.34
C GLU A 57 -2.90 -18.13 -16.33
N ALA A 58 -4.03 -17.54 -16.74
CA ALA A 58 -4.87 -18.12 -17.77
C ALA A 58 -4.18 -18.15 -19.14
N SER A 59 -3.40 -17.10 -19.46
CA SER A 59 -2.65 -16.98 -20.72
C SER A 59 -1.40 -17.87 -20.73
N SER A 60 -0.81 -18.17 -19.58
CA SER A 60 0.43 -18.95 -19.46
C SER A 60 0.25 -20.42 -19.87
N ARG A 61 -0.99 -20.90 -19.86
CA ARG A 61 -1.37 -22.27 -20.26
C ARG A 61 -1.49 -22.43 -21.78
N GLN A 62 -1.32 -21.35 -22.56
CA GLN A 62 -1.42 -21.37 -24.01
C GLN A 62 -0.05 -21.69 -24.65
N PRO A 63 0.00 -22.55 -25.69
CA PRO A 63 1.24 -22.85 -26.39
C PRO A 63 1.79 -21.60 -27.11
N GLY A 64 3.11 -21.37 -27.04
CA GLY A 64 3.79 -20.24 -27.71
C GLY A 64 4.52 -19.24 -26.79
N ILE A 65 4.73 -19.58 -25.53
CA ILE A 65 5.50 -18.74 -24.55
C ILE A 65 7.01 -18.99 -24.64
N ASP A 66 7.45 -19.86 -25.55
CA ASP A 66 8.84 -20.31 -25.66
C ASP A 66 9.82 -19.26 -26.20
N ARG A 67 9.42 -17.98 -26.36
CA ARG A 67 10.24 -17.03 -27.12
C ARG A 67 11.39 -16.41 -26.35
N GLN A 68 11.36 -16.22 -25.03
CA GLN A 68 12.45 -15.56 -24.28
C GLN A 68 12.46 -15.89 -22.77
N GLU A 69 12.85 -17.11 -22.38
CA GLU A 69 12.87 -17.53 -20.95
C GLU A 69 13.83 -16.68 -20.09
N ALA A 70 15.00 -16.32 -20.63
CA ALA A 70 15.99 -15.50 -19.92
C ALA A 70 15.44 -14.09 -19.60
N SER A 71 14.80 -13.42 -20.56
CA SER A 71 14.23 -12.10 -20.31
C SER A 71 13.00 -12.15 -19.39
N LEU A 72 12.23 -13.24 -19.42
CA LEU A 72 11.15 -13.45 -18.46
C LEU A 72 11.69 -13.52 -17.04
N ARG A 73 12.74 -14.32 -16.82
CA ARG A 73 13.36 -14.48 -15.51
C ARG A 73 13.87 -13.14 -14.96
N ASP A 74 14.61 -12.38 -15.77
CA ASP A 74 15.16 -11.08 -15.36
C ASP A 74 14.05 -10.09 -14.99
N ARG A 75 12.97 -10.06 -15.79
CA ARG A 75 11.79 -9.22 -15.54
C ARG A 75 11.08 -9.60 -14.25
N LEU A 76 10.83 -10.89 -14.03
CA LEU A 76 10.21 -11.40 -12.80
C LEU A 76 11.07 -11.13 -11.57
N GLU A 77 12.39 -11.24 -11.68
CA GLU A 77 13.32 -10.93 -10.59
C GLU A 77 13.29 -9.44 -10.25
N LYS A 78 13.27 -8.55 -11.26
CA LYS A 78 13.13 -7.11 -11.05
C LYS A 78 11.82 -6.77 -10.34
N ILE A 79 10.71 -7.37 -10.77
CA ILE A 79 9.41 -7.18 -10.11
C ILE A 79 9.50 -7.66 -8.66
N ALA A 80 9.98 -8.89 -8.43
CA ALA A 80 10.09 -9.47 -7.09
C ALA A 80 10.97 -8.62 -6.15
N ALA A 81 12.06 -8.04 -6.66
CA ALA A 81 12.90 -7.11 -5.90
C ALA A 81 12.12 -5.83 -5.52
N GLY A 82 11.32 -5.29 -6.44
CA GLY A 82 10.41 -4.17 -6.18
C GLY A 82 9.39 -4.47 -5.09
N GLU A 83 8.70 -5.62 -5.18
CA GLU A 83 7.72 -6.05 -4.18
C GLU A 83 8.34 -6.19 -2.77
N ARG A 84 9.55 -6.78 -2.68
CA ARG A 84 10.28 -6.88 -1.41
C ARG A 84 10.61 -5.52 -0.84
N SER A 85 11.08 -4.60 -1.67
CA SER A 85 11.39 -3.24 -1.23
C SER A 85 10.14 -2.49 -0.75
N ASN A 86 9.00 -2.67 -1.44
CA ASN A 86 7.71 -2.11 -1.04
C ASN A 86 7.26 -2.68 0.32
N HIS A 87 7.38 -4.00 0.51
CA HIS A 87 7.06 -4.68 1.76
C HIS A 87 7.91 -4.17 2.94
N ASP A 88 9.21 -4.02 2.74
CA ASP A 88 10.12 -3.48 3.76
C ASP A 88 9.75 -2.04 4.14
N PHE A 89 9.38 -1.23 3.15
CA PHE A 89 8.93 0.14 3.38
C PHE A 89 7.65 0.18 4.22
N ILE A 90 6.63 -0.61 3.85
CA ILE A 90 5.37 -0.73 4.60
C ILE A 90 5.63 -1.17 6.04
N THR A 91 6.50 -2.17 6.23
CA THR A 91 6.85 -2.68 7.56
C THR A 91 7.43 -1.59 8.45
N ARG A 92 8.31 -0.73 7.91
CA ARG A 92 8.86 0.42 8.65
C ARG A 92 7.79 1.46 8.96
N LEU A 93 6.90 1.74 8.01
CA LEU A 93 5.79 2.69 8.19
C LEU A 93 4.83 2.23 9.30
N LEU A 94 4.51 0.94 9.35
CA LEU A 94 3.67 0.36 10.39
C LEU A 94 4.35 0.43 11.77
N ALA A 95 5.66 0.17 11.84
CA ALA A 95 6.41 0.31 13.08
C ALA A 95 6.43 1.77 13.60
N ALA A 96 6.62 2.74 12.71
CA ALA A 96 6.58 4.16 13.05
C ALA A 96 5.19 4.58 13.57
N ASN A 97 4.11 4.17 12.88
CA ASN A 97 2.73 4.41 13.31
C ASN A 97 2.43 3.78 14.69
N ALA A 98 2.94 2.57 14.96
CA ALA A 98 2.77 1.92 16.26
C ALA A 98 3.45 2.71 17.39
N ALA A 99 4.67 3.24 17.15
CA ALA A 99 5.38 4.08 18.09
C ALA A 99 4.64 5.41 18.35
N GLU A 100 4.12 6.04 17.30
CA GLU A 100 3.33 7.27 17.40
C GLU A 100 2.05 7.07 18.23
N ARG A 101 1.30 5.99 17.97
CA ARG A 101 0.11 5.64 18.78
C ARG A 101 0.45 5.47 20.26
N LYS A 102 1.59 4.84 20.57
CA LYS A 102 2.06 4.69 21.95
C LYS A 102 2.38 6.05 22.59
N ALA A 103 3.03 6.94 21.86
CA ALA A 103 3.33 8.29 22.32
C ALA A 103 2.05 9.11 22.56
N LEU A 104 1.08 9.07 21.64
CA LEU A 104 -0.22 9.74 21.78
C LEU A 104 -0.99 9.22 23.00
N ASN A 105 -1.00 7.90 23.23
CA ASN A 105 -1.64 7.33 24.41
C ASN A 105 -0.97 7.80 25.72
N ALA A 106 0.37 7.84 25.75
CA ALA A 106 1.10 8.35 26.90
C ALA A 106 0.81 9.84 27.14
N ALA A 107 0.77 10.66 26.09
CA ALA A 107 0.41 12.07 26.16
C ALA A 107 -1.02 12.26 26.68
N ARG A 108 -1.98 11.48 26.19
CA ARG A 108 -3.37 11.50 26.66
C ARG A 108 -3.49 11.15 28.13
N THR A 109 -2.74 10.15 28.61
CA THR A 109 -2.70 9.80 30.04
C THR A 109 -2.13 10.93 30.88
N ARG A 110 -1.03 11.56 30.45
CA ARG A 110 -0.44 12.73 31.14
C ARG A 110 -1.41 13.91 31.17
N MET A 111 -2.10 14.20 30.06
CA MET A 111 -3.10 15.26 30.01
C MET A 111 -4.26 15.00 30.98
N ARG A 112 -4.75 13.77 31.07
CA ARG A 112 -5.77 13.39 32.06
C ARG A 112 -5.29 13.56 33.49
N ALA A 113 -4.06 13.13 33.79
CA ALA A 113 -3.47 13.30 35.12
C ALA A 113 -3.34 14.79 35.48
N LEU A 114 -2.88 15.63 34.54
CA LEU A 114 -2.79 17.08 34.72
C LEU A 114 -4.18 17.71 34.92
N GLN A 115 -5.18 17.33 34.11
CA GLN A 115 -6.55 17.81 34.28
C GLN A 115 -7.10 17.44 35.66
N HIS A 116 -6.88 16.21 36.12
CA HIS A 116 -7.27 15.79 37.46
C HIS A 116 -6.57 16.59 38.55
N SER A 117 -5.27 16.87 38.43
CA SER A 117 -4.54 17.68 39.41
C SER A 117 -4.99 19.15 39.44
N TYR A 118 -5.39 19.70 38.30
CA TYR A 118 -5.93 21.07 38.24
C TYR A 118 -7.33 21.17 38.83
N VAL A 119 -8.21 20.20 38.56
CA VAL A 119 -9.58 20.16 39.11
C VAL A 119 -9.58 19.86 40.62
N SER A 120 -8.67 19.00 41.10
CA SER A 120 -8.56 18.70 42.54
C SER A 120 -7.86 19.79 43.35
N GLN A 121 -7.23 20.77 42.70
CA GLN A 121 -6.63 21.96 43.33
C GLN A 121 -7.51 23.21 43.23
N GLU A 122 -8.71 23.15 42.66
CA GLU A 122 -9.69 24.21 42.90
C GLU A 122 -10.02 24.21 44.40
N PRO A 123 -9.68 25.29 45.14
CA PRO A 123 -10.02 25.36 46.54
C PRO A 123 -11.53 25.45 46.62
N THR A 124 -12.16 24.45 47.23
CA THR A 124 -13.46 24.61 47.88
C THR A 124 -13.35 25.86 48.75
N ARG A 125 -13.82 27.01 48.25
CA ARG A 125 -13.87 28.26 49.00
C ARG A 125 -14.79 28.03 50.19
N VAL A 126 -14.17 27.72 51.33
CA VAL A 126 -14.52 28.13 52.68
C VAL A 126 -16.03 28.32 52.90
N GLY A 127 -16.76 27.21 53.02
CA GLY A 127 -18.08 27.17 53.64
C GLY A 127 -17.97 26.97 55.15
N SER A 128 -17.14 27.76 55.82
CA SER A 128 -17.01 27.74 57.28
C SER A 128 -16.78 29.16 57.79
N LEU A 129 -17.85 29.95 57.83
CA LEU A 129 -17.96 31.17 58.65
C LEU A 129 -19.44 31.61 58.74
N LEU A 130 -20.30 30.70 59.22
CA LEU A 130 -21.58 31.07 59.86
C LEU A 130 -21.68 30.32 61.18
N ALA A 131 -20.78 30.68 62.09
CA ALA A 131 -21.03 30.64 63.52
C ALA A 131 -20.67 32.03 64.05
N LEU A 132 -21.57 32.61 64.85
CA LEU A 132 -21.54 33.89 65.58
C LEU A 132 -22.23 35.07 64.89
N GLY A 133 -23.50 35.27 65.29
CA GLY A 133 -24.37 36.39 64.98
C GLY A 133 -25.78 36.08 65.47
#